data_AF-A0A525DGY1-F1
#
_entry.id   AF-A0A525DGY1-F1
#
_cell.length_a   1.000
_cell.length_b   1.000
_cell.length_c   1.000
_cell.angle_alpha   90.00
_cell.angle_beta   90.00
_cell.angle_gamma   90.00
#
_symmetry.space_group_name_H-M   'P 1'
#
loop_
_entity.id
_entity.type
_entity.pdbx_description
1 polymer ?
#
loop_
_entity_poly.entity_id
_entity_poly.type
_entity_poly.pdbx_seq_one_letter_code
_entity_poly.pdbx_strand_id
1 'polypeptide(L)'
;MKKDTHEFIQTYTGLGAFGMGRDTDEETIMFYLQKFSEDSFLKTLLPRLSDGELEEIYSFVHRFLKNHLSEDEYHAVFLKDR
;
A
#
# COMPACT_ATOMS: atom_id res chain seq x y z
N MET A 1 -8.21 -14.56 -16.08
CA MET A 1 -8.37 -14.02 -14.71
C MET A 1 -7.41 -12.85 -14.56
N LYS A 2 -7.84 -11.72 -13.97
CA LYS A 2 -6.91 -10.65 -13.59
C LYS A 2 -5.90 -11.25 -12.61
N LYS A 3 -4.59 -10.99 -12.83
CA LYS A 3 -3.51 -11.51 -11.97
C LYS A 3 -3.44 -10.77 -10.64
N ASP A 4 -3.80 -9.49 -10.66
CA ASP A 4 -3.77 -8.56 -9.54
C ASP A 4 -5.17 -7.92 -9.37
N THR A 5 -5.53 -7.53 -8.14
CA THR A 5 -6.84 -6.91 -7.85
C THR A 5 -6.81 -5.39 -7.98
N HIS A 6 -5.65 -4.77 -7.77
CA HIS A 6 -5.47 -3.33 -7.93
C HIS A 6 -5.30 -2.90 -9.40
N GLU A 7 -5.82 -1.72 -9.76
CA GLU A 7 -5.91 -1.30 -11.17
C GLU A 7 -4.68 -0.55 -11.69
N PHE A 8 -4.07 0.32 -10.88
CA PHE A 8 -2.90 1.12 -11.32
C PHE A 8 -1.77 0.21 -11.81
N ILE A 9 -1.51 -0.90 -11.11
CA ILE A 9 -0.47 -1.83 -11.52
C ILE A 9 -0.73 -2.58 -12.83
N GLN A 10 -1.98 -2.61 -13.30
CA GLN A 10 -2.35 -3.23 -14.57
C GLN A 10 -2.05 -2.31 -15.75
N THR A 11 -2.04 -0.99 -15.53
CA THR A 11 -1.83 0.03 -16.56
C THR A 11 -0.49 0.75 -16.44
N TYR A 12 0.20 0.63 -15.32
CA TYR A 12 1.47 1.31 -15.09
C TYR A 12 2.58 0.73 -15.96
N THR A 13 3.21 1.58 -16.77
CA THR A 13 4.32 1.24 -17.66
C THR A 13 5.63 1.93 -17.28
N GLY A 14 5.68 2.61 -16.14
CA GLY A 14 6.87 3.32 -15.65
C GLY A 14 7.95 2.37 -15.12
N LEU A 15 9.15 2.92 -14.90
CA LEU A 15 10.34 2.14 -14.53
C LEU A 15 10.47 1.88 -13.02
N GLY A 16 9.64 2.50 -12.17
CA GLY A 16 9.74 2.35 -10.71
C GLY A 16 11.05 2.91 -10.15
N ALA A 17 11.46 4.10 -10.61
CA ALA A 17 12.76 4.69 -10.30
C ALA A 17 12.68 5.68 -9.13
N PHE A 18 12.57 5.16 -7.90
CA PHE A 18 12.60 5.97 -6.68
C PHE A 18 13.92 6.75 -6.56
N GLY A 19 13.85 8.03 -6.19
CA GLY A 19 14.96 8.97 -6.08
C GLY A 19 15.22 9.81 -7.34
N MET A 20 14.49 9.59 -8.44
CA MET A 20 14.65 10.36 -9.68
C MET A 20 13.81 11.64 -9.75
N GLY A 21 12.84 11.79 -8.83
CA GLY A 21 11.95 12.94 -8.80
C GLY A 21 10.65 12.64 -8.07
N ARG A 22 9.95 13.68 -7.62
CA ARG A 22 8.73 13.53 -6.81
C ARG A 22 7.65 12.70 -7.50
N ASP A 23 7.37 12.97 -8.76
CA ASP A 23 6.33 12.26 -9.51
C ASP A 23 6.67 10.76 -9.63
N THR A 24 7.94 10.44 -9.96
CA THR A 24 8.41 9.06 -10.04
C THR A 24 8.45 8.36 -8.68
N ASP A 25 8.67 9.09 -7.60
CA ASP A 25 8.64 8.56 -6.23
C ASP A 25 7.22 8.19 -5.83
N GLU A 26 6.25 9.06 -6.11
CA GLU A 26 4.82 8.83 -5.85
C GLU A 26 4.30 7.63 -6.65
N GLU A 27 4.64 7.53 -7.93
CA GLU A 27 4.32 6.37 -8.78
C GLU A 27 4.97 5.08 -8.26
N THR A 28 6.24 5.14 -7.85
CA THR A 28 6.96 3.97 -7.32
C THR A 28 6.34 3.51 -6.00
N ILE A 29 6.01 4.43 -5.10
CA ILE A 29 5.31 4.10 -3.85
C ILE A 29 3.97 3.43 -4.15
N MET A 30 3.16 3.99 -5.06
CA MET A 30 1.87 3.42 -5.43
C MET A 30 2.01 2.01 -6.03
N PHE A 31 3.02 1.79 -6.89
CA PHE A 31 3.32 0.48 -7.46
C PHE A 31 3.67 -0.55 -6.39
N TYR A 32 4.61 -0.22 -5.49
CA TYR A 32 5.06 -1.14 -4.45
C TYR A 32 3.95 -1.45 -3.45
N LEU A 33 3.19 -0.44 -3.01
CA LEU A 33 2.09 -0.65 -2.08
C LEU A 33 1.02 -1.57 -2.67
N GLN A 34 0.67 -1.42 -3.95
CA GLN A 34 -0.28 -2.32 -4.60
C GLN A 34 0.23 -3.75 -4.73
N LYS A 35 1.50 -3.97 -5.11
CA LYS A 35 2.06 -5.34 -5.09
C LYS A 35 2.10 -5.92 -3.68
N PHE A 36 2.46 -5.10 -2.70
CA PHE A 36 2.57 -5.51 -1.31
C PHE A 36 1.20 -5.91 -0.73
N SER A 37 0.13 -5.24 -1.13
CA SER A 37 -1.23 -5.52 -0.64
C SER A 37 -1.97 -6.64 -1.38
N GLU A 38 -1.36 -7.26 -2.40
CA GLU A 38 -2.01 -8.39 -3.09
C GLU A 38 -2.25 -9.57 -2.14
N ASP A 39 -3.48 -10.08 -2.15
CA ASP A 39 -3.93 -11.18 -1.28
C ASP A 39 -2.99 -12.40 -1.31
N SER A 40 -2.54 -12.78 -2.50
CA SER A 40 -1.67 -13.96 -2.67
C SER A 40 -0.29 -13.74 -2.06
N PHE A 41 0.23 -12.53 -2.14
CA PHE A 41 1.49 -12.14 -1.53
C PHE A 41 1.37 -12.06 -0.01
N LEU A 42 0.36 -11.36 0.53
CA LEU A 42 0.15 -11.24 1.98
C LEU A 42 -0.12 -12.59 2.64
N LYS A 43 -0.87 -13.49 2.00
CA LYS A 43 -1.06 -14.89 2.50
C LYS A 43 0.25 -15.66 2.61
N THR A 44 1.25 -15.31 1.80
CA THR A 44 2.58 -15.92 1.83
C THR A 44 3.50 -15.24 2.85
N LEU A 45 3.43 -13.91 2.95
CA LEU A 45 4.31 -13.09 3.80
C LEU A 45 3.90 -13.15 5.27
N LEU A 46 2.64 -12.88 5.60
CA LEU A 46 2.18 -12.67 6.98
C LEU A 46 2.53 -13.82 7.93
N PRO A 47 2.38 -15.12 7.55
CA PRO A 47 2.76 -16.22 8.45
C PRO A 47 4.26 -16.34 8.74
N ARG A 48 5.11 -15.61 8.00
CA ARG A 48 6.58 -15.62 8.15
C ARG A 48 7.08 -14.50 9.05
N LEU A 49 6.22 -13.51 9.35
CA LEU A 49 6.57 -12.37 10.16
C LEU A 49 6.45 -12.71 11.65
N SER A 50 7.39 -12.22 12.44
CA SER A 50 7.28 -12.17 13.89
C SER A 50 6.23 -11.15 14.34
N ASP A 51 5.79 -11.25 15.59
CA ASP A 51 4.87 -10.27 16.19
C ASP A 51 5.42 -8.83 16.12
N GLY A 52 6.73 -8.67 16.29
CA GLY A 52 7.40 -7.37 16.17
C GLY A 52 7.33 -6.80 14.74
N GLU A 53 7.58 -7.62 13.72
CA GLU A 53 7.46 -7.19 12.32
C GLU A 53 6.01 -6.86 11.94
N LEU A 54 5.03 -7.59 12.50
CA LEU A 54 3.62 -7.25 12.33
C LEU A 54 3.28 -5.89 12.96
N GLU A 55 3.78 -5.62 14.16
CA GLU A 55 3.59 -4.33 14.85
C GLU A 55 4.27 -3.18 14.10
N GLU A 56 5.44 -3.39 13.50
CA GLU A 56 6.12 -2.41 12.67
C GLU A 56 5.28 -2.00 11.45
N ILE A 57 4.73 -2.98 10.72
CA ILE A 57 3.86 -2.71 9.56
C ILE A 57 2.59 -1.97 10.01
N TYR A 58 1.94 -2.44 11.07
CA TYR A 58 0.75 -1.79 11.61
C TYR A 58 1.03 -0.33 11.99
N SER A 59 2.10 -0.10 12.76
CA SER A 59 2.50 1.22 13.23
C SER A 59 2.87 2.16 12.08
N PHE A 60 3.54 1.64 11.05
CA PHE A 60 3.86 2.38 9.84
C PHE A 60 2.58 2.89 9.15
N VAL A 61 1.64 2.00 8.83
CA VAL A 61 0.39 2.35 8.15
C VAL A 61 -0.45 3.30 9.01
N HIS A 62 -0.67 2.96 10.28
CA HIS A 62 -1.48 3.74 11.20
C HIS A 62 -0.97 5.17 11.38
N ARG A 63 0.36 5.37 11.42
CA ARG A 63 0.96 6.71 11.51
C ARG A 63 0.60 7.57 10.30
N PHE A 64 0.64 7.04 9.07
CA PHE A 64 0.28 7.82 7.89
C PHE A 64 -1.21 8.16 7.86
N LEU A 65 -2.07 7.21 8.22
CA LEU A 65 -3.52 7.45 8.32
C LEU A 65 -3.81 8.57 9.31
N LYS A 66 -3.24 8.49 10.52
CA LYS A 66 -3.44 9.50 11.57
C LYS A 66 -2.90 10.89 11.20
N ASN A 67 -1.77 10.96 10.52
CA ASN A 67 -1.10 12.22 10.24
C ASN A 67 -1.66 12.95 9.01
N HIS A 68 -2.33 12.24 8.09
CA HIS A 68 -2.69 12.79 6.79
C HIS A 68 -4.17 12.68 6.43
N LEU A 69 -4.98 11.93 7.18
CA LEU A 69 -6.42 11.86 6.96
C LEU A 69 -7.17 12.49 8.14
N SER A 70 -8.22 13.26 7.82
CA SER A 70 -9.28 13.57 8.76
C SER A 70 -10.09 12.31 9.12
N GLU A 71 -10.91 12.39 10.17
CA GLU A 71 -11.81 11.29 10.54
C GLU A 71 -12.75 10.91 9.40
N ASP A 72 -13.33 11.91 8.72
CA ASP A 72 -14.24 11.67 7.60
C ASP A 72 -13.52 11.01 6.41
N GLU A 73 -12.30 11.44 6.08
CA GLU A 73 -11.50 10.81 5.02
C GLU A 73 -11.07 9.39 5.39
N TYR A 74 -10.72 9.13 6.65
CA TYR A 74 -10.41 7.79 7.13
C TYR A 74 -11.59 6.83 6.93
N HIS A 75 -12.82 7.27 7.28
CA HIS A 75 -14.03 6.47 7.07
C HIS A 75 -14.38 6.31 5.59
N ALA A 76 -14.44 7.41 4.82
CA ALA A 76 -14.89 7.39 3.44
C ALA A 76 -13.89 6.71 2.48
N VAL A 77 -12.59 6.94 2.66
CA VAL A 77 -11.55 6.51 1.70
C VAL A 77 -10.85 5.23 2.13
N PHE A 78 -10.49 5.11 3.42
CA PHE A 78 -9.74 3.95 3.91
C PHE A 78 -10.65 2.80 4.35
N LEU A 79 -11.57 3.03 5.29
CA LEU A 79 -12.49 1.99 5.78
C LEU A 79 -13.62 1.68 4.78
N LYS A 80 -14.03 2.68 4.00
CA LYS A 80 -15.15 2.59 3.03
C LYS A 80 -16.45 2.13 3.69
N ASP A 81 -16.70 2.64 4.89
CA ASP A 81 -17.83 2.26 5.74
C ASP A 81 -18.88 3.38 5.89
N ARG A 82 -18.70 4.50 5.19
CA ARG A 82 -19.64 5.63 5.08
C ARG A 82 -19.83 6.05 3.62
#